data_AF-A0A084EGY4-F1
#
_entry.id   AF-A0A084EGY4-F1
#
_cell.length_a   1.000
_cell.length_b   1.000
_cell.length_c   1.000
_cell.angle_alpha   90.00
_cell.angle_beta   90.00
_cell.angle_gamma   90.00
#
_symmetry.space_group_name_H-M   'P 1'
#
loop_
_entity.id
_entity.type
_entity.pdbx_description
1 polymer ?
#
loop_
_entity_poly.entity_id
_entity_poly.type
_entity_poly.pdbx_seq_one_letter_code
_entity_poly.pdbx_strand_id
1 'polypeptide(L)'
;MIRLLPTGIIVHTTSECVIGGVPYPEIPTLIWPEGVDEAASDWFRYLIKTKALSATTVHQYAKNIRHFLFYCRRFKRKWDTVDDQFLIQWRTYLIRVREIDLNSVRYSLERIFEFYVWAEQSKRLRYHVGIYPQRELPAKRRFVTFPIDAHITRRSRKSGDVATGWRCTVLPKRGSRPARHTMTDEEMDLLISTEK
;
A
#
# COMPACT_ATOMS: atom_id res chain seq x y z
N MET A 1 15.99 -5.78 -20.43
CA MET A 1 14.90 -4.84 -20.05
C MET A 1 15.52 -3.67 -19.29
N ILE A 2 15.36 -2.42 -19.75
CA ILE A 2 16.15 -1.27 -19.28
C ILE A 2 15.64 -0.78 -17.91
N ARG A 3 16.55 -0.59 -16.94
CA ARG A 3 16.26 0.11 -15.68
C ARG A 3 16.22 1.61 -15.94
N LEU A 4 15.06 2.23 -15.78
CA LEU A 4 14.88 3.67 -15.92
C LEU A 4 14.67 4.31 -14.56
N LEU A 5 15.23 5.51 -14.39
CA LEU A 5 15.08 6.32 -13.19
C LEU A 5 13.81 7.17 -13.30
N PRO A 6 13.09 7.40 -12.19
CA PRO A 6 11.88 8.22 -12.21
C PRO A 6 12.25 9.69 -12.47
N THR A 7 11.59 10.31 -13.43
CA THR A 7 11.82 11.71 -13.86
C THR A 7 11.21 12.75 -12.93
N GLY A 8 10.19 12.38 -12.16
CA GLY A 8 9.58 13.28 -11.17
C GLY A 8 10.54 13.55 -10.01
N ILE A 9 10.42 14.73 -9.41
CA ILE A 9 11.19 15.17 -8.26
C ILE A 9 10.28 15.32 -7.04
N ILE A 10 10.86 15.13 -5.86
CA ILE A 10 10.18 15.40 -4.59
C ILE A 10 10.82 16.66 -4.02
N VAL A 11 10.01 17.71 -3.91
CA VAL A 11 10.39 18.94 -3.22
C VAL A 11 9.69 18.98 -1.86
N HIS A 12 10.12 19.88 -0.99
CA HIS A 12 9.53 20.05 0.32
C HIS A 12 8.95 21.44 0.46
N THR A 13 7.83 21.55 1.16
CA THR A 13 7.27 22.86 1.50
C THR A 13 8.18 23.63 2.45
N THR A 14 8.12 24.96 2.38
CA THR A 14 8.76 25.86 3.34
C THR A 14 7.77 26.25 4.43
N SER A 15 8.22 27.09 5.38
CA SER A 15 7.36 27.69 6.41
C SER A 15 6.22 28.55 5.85
N GLU A 16 6.28 28.92 4.56
CA GLU A 16 5.22 29.64 3.85
C GLU A 16 4.00 28.76 3.55
N CYS A 17 4.14 27.43 3.62
CA CYS A 17 3.00 26.54 3.49
C CYS A 17 2.18 26.54 4.78
N VAL A 18 1.13 27.38 4.80
CA VAL A 18 0.24 27.52 5.95
C VAL A 18 -1.05 26.74 5.71
N ILE A 19 -1.42 25.88 6.65
CA ILE A 19 -2.66 25.10 6.59
C ILE A 19 -3.48 25.38 7.85
N GLY A 20 -4.60 26.09 7.71
CA GLY A 20 -5.45 26.47 8.84
C GLY A 20 -4.75 27.42 9.81
N GLY A 21 -3.91 28.33 9.30
CA GLY A 21 -3.15 29.29 10.10
C GLY A 21 -1.85 28.74 10.71
N VAL A 22 -1.58 27.44 10.59
CA VAL A 22 -0.36 26.81 11.13
C VAL A 22 0.64 26.53 10.00
N PRO A 23 1.92 26.91 10.13
CA PRO A 23 2.95 26.58 9.14
C PRO A 23 3.30 25.09 9.17
N TYR A 24 3.41 24.49 7.98
CA TYR A 24 3.84 23.12 7.78
C TYR A 24 5.01 23.06 6.78
N PRO A 25 6.23 23.33 7.24
CA PRO A 25 7.41 23.05 6.42
C PRO A 25 7.59 21.54 6.23
N GLU A 26 8.44 21.18 5.27
CA GLU A 26 8.91 19.81 5.04
C GLU A 26 7.85 18.80 4.55
N ILE A 27 6.67 19.25 4.12
CA ILE A 27 5.71 18.36 3.45
C ILE A 27 6.26 17.99 2.08
N PRO A 28 6.45 16.69 1.78
CA PRO A 28 6.84 16.26 0.44
C PRO A 28 5.77 16.66 -0.57
N THR A 29 6.19 17.20 -1.71
CA THR A 29 5.35 17.54 -2.86
C THR A 29 5.96 16.91 -4.10
N LEU A 30 5.16 16.16 -4.85
CA LEU A 30 5.62 15.44 -6.03
C LEU A 30 5.38 16.28 -7.28
N ILE A 31 6.45 16.55 -8.03
CA ILE A 31 6.42 17.38 -9.22
C ILE A 31 6.94 16.58 -10.41
N TRP A 32 6.19 16.62 -11.51
CA TRP A 32 6.56 16.07 -12.81
C TRP A 32 6.83 17.21 -13.80
N PRO A 33 7.45 16.94 -14.97
CA PRO A 33 7.63 17.96 -16.00
C PRO A 33 6.33 18.66 -16.41
N GLU A 34 5.20 17.96 -16.33
CA GLU A 34 3.87 18.49 -16.69
C GLU A 34 3.20 19.27 -15.55
N GLY A 35 3.78 19.26 -14.34
CA GLY A 35 3.25 19.97 -13.17
C GLY A 35 3.18 19.12 -11.90
N VAL A 36 2.49 19.65 -10.90
CA VAL A 36 2.34 19.02 -9.58
C VAL A 36 1.41 17.81 -9.66
N ASP A 37 1.80 16.72 -9.03
CA ASP A 37 0.90 15.57 -8.80
C ASP A 37 0.02 15.89 -7.58
N GLU A 38 -1.12 16.51 -7.83
CA GLU A 38 -2.02 17.00 -6.78
C GLU A 38 -2.50 15.87 -5.87
N ALA A 39 -2.93 14.74 -6.44
CA ALA A 39 -3.45 13.61 -5.66
C ALA A 39 -2.39 13.04 -4.70
N ALA A 40 -1.17 12.81 -5.18
CA ALA A 40 -0.08 12.34 -4.32
C ALA A 40 0.31 13.37 -3.26
N SER A 41 0.42 14.64 -3.65
CA SER A 41 0.83 15.71 -2.73
C SER A 41 -0.21 16.00 -1.65
N ASP A 42 -1.50 15.93 -2.00
CA ASP A 42 -2.60 16.01 -1.05
C ASP A 42 -2.61 14.84 -0.07
N TRP A 43 -2.26 13.64 -0.53
CA TRP A 43 -2.12 12.49 0.35
C TRP A 43 -0.99 12.69 1.36
N PHE A 44 0.16 13.19 0.91
CA PHE A 44 1.29 13.49 1.81
C PHE A 44 0.91 14.53 2.87
N ARG A 45 0.17 15.57 2.47
CA ARG A 45 -0.39 16.57 3.40
C ARG A 45 -1.35 15.94 4.41
N TYR A 46 -2.24 15.04 3.96
CA TYR A 46 -3.14 14.30 4.84
C TYR A 46 -2.39 13.43 5.85
N LEU A 47 -1.33 12.73 5.42
CA LEU A 47 -0.53 11.87 6.29
C LEU A 47 0.14 12.67 7.41
N ILE A 48 0.66 13.86 7.12
CA ILE A 48 1.29 14.71 8.14
C ILE A 48 0.22 15.35 9.02
N LYS A 49 -0.76 16.04 8.43
CA LYS A 49 -1.74 16.83 9.19
C LYS A 49 -2.73 15.97 9.98
N THR A 50 -3.24 14.91 9.37
CA THR A 50 -4.35 14.13 9.92
C THR A 50 -3.90 12.82 10.55
N LYS A 51 -2.86 12.18 10.01
CA LYS A 51 -2.27 10.97 10.61
C LYS A 51 -1.09 11.24 11.54
N ALA A 52 -0.66 12.50 11.67
CA ALA A 52 0.46 12.92 12.52
C ALA A 52 1.75 12.14 12.25
N LEU A 53 2.00 11.76 10.99
CA LEU A 53 3.25 11.09 10.60
C LEU A 53 4.38 12.12 10.44
N SER A 54 5.61 11.71 10.76
CA SER A 54 6.79 12.56 10.58
C SER A 54 7.10 12.80 9.10
N ALA A 55 7.66 13.99 8.79
CA ALA A 55 8.07 14.35 7.44
C ALA A 55 9.00 13.31 6.80
N THR A 56 9.98 12.80 7.55
CA THR A 56 10.89 11.73 7.11
C THR A 56 10.16 10.47 6.68
N THR A 57 9.13 10.06 7.43
CA THR A 57 8.32 8.87 7.11
C THR A 57 7.52 9.11 5.83
N VAL A 58 6.88 10.27 5.72
CA VAL A 58 6.09 10.64 4.55
C VAL A 58 6.98 10.82 3.32
N HIS A 59 8.21 11.30 3.47
CA HIS A 59 9.20 11.35 2.39
C HIS A 59 9.54 9.95 1.86
N GLN A 60 9.67 8.96 2.73
CA GLN A 60 9.86 7.57 2.30
C GLN A 60 8.63 7.04 1.56
N TYR A 61 7.43 7.43 1.97
CA TYR A 61 6.20 7.06 1.25
C TYR A 61 6.15 7.73 -0.12
N ALA A 62 6.56 9.01 -0.21
CA ALA A 62 6.66 9.76 -1.45
C ALA A 62 7.61 9.11 -2.46
N LYS A 63 8.74 8.53 -2.00
CA LYS A 63 9.62 7.74 -2.89
C LYS A 63 8.89 6.55 -3.51
N ASN A 64 8.11 5.80 -2.73
CA ASN A 64 7.36 4.64 -3.21
C ASN A 64 6.27 5.07 -4.20
N ILE A 65 5.48 6.08 -3.86
CA ILE A 65 4.43 6.63 -4.72
C ILE A 65 5.03 7.17 -6.02
N ARG A 66 6.13 7.91 -5.96
CA ARG A 66 6.82 8.42 -7.15
C ARG A 66 7.25 7.30 -8.09
N HIS A 67 7.82 6.21 -7.56
CA HIS A 67 8.21 5.07 -8.38
C HIS A 67 7.01 4.41 -9.07
N PHE A 68 5.90 4.27 -8.35
CA PHE A 68 4.67 3.72 -8.90
C PHE A 68 4.02 4.62 -9.94
N LEU A 69 3.92 5.92 -9.67
CA LEU A 69 3.34 6.89 -10.59
C LEU A 69 4.21 7.12 -11.84
N PHE A 70 5.53 6.95 -11.73
CA PHE A 70 6.41 6.85 -12.88
C PHE A 70 6.09 5.62 -13.74
N TYR A 71 5.85 4.47 -13.09
CA TYR A 71 5.43 3.25 -13.79
C TYR A 71 4.08 3.47 -14.50
N CYS A 72 3.10 4.10 -13.85
CA CYS A 72 1.83 4.50 -14.47
C CYS A 72 2.05 5.31 -15.75
N ARG A 73 2.87 6.37 -15.68
CA ARG A 73 3.22 7.22 -16.84
C ARG A 73 3.90 6.42 -17.96
N ARG A 74 4.85 5.55 -17.62
CA ARG A 74 5.58 4.72 -18.59
C ARG A 74 4.66 3.81 -19.41
N PHE A 75 3.58 3.32 -18.79
CA PHE A 75 2.58 2.48 -19.44
C PHE A 75 1.34 3.26 -19.88
N LYS A 76 1.40 4.60 -19.87
CA LYS A 76 0.29 5.52 -20.22
C LYS A 76 -1.01 5.20 -19.48
N ARG A 77 -0.89 4.66 -18.26
CA ARG A 77 -2.00 4.34 -17.37
C ARG A 77 -2.22 5.53 -16.45
N LYS A 78 -3.44 6.05 -16.41
CA LYS A 78 -3.81 7.04 -15.39
C LYS A 78 -3.96 6.34 -14.04
N TRP A 79 -3.50 6.98 -12.97
CA TRP A 79 -3.49 6.37 -11.63
C TRP A 79 -4.92 5.99 -11.17
N ASP A 80 -5.93 6.78 -11.53
CA ASP A 80 -7.34 6.55 -11.22
C ASP A 80 -8.00 5.41 -12.02
N THR A 81 -7.26 4.77 -12.93
CA THR A 81 -7.72 3.65 -13.77
C THR A 81 -6.96 2.36 -13.49
N VAL A 82 -6.17 2.32 -12.41
CA VAL A 82 -5.38 1.15 -12.02
C VAL A 82 -6.29 0.05 -11.48
N ASP A 83 -5.96 -1.19 -11.79
CA ASP A 83 -6.64 -2.37 -11.27
C ASP A 83 -5.62 -3.34 -10.66
N ASP A 84 -6.12 -4.41 -10.05
CA ASP A 84 -5.27 -5.45 -9.47
C ASP A 84 -4.33 -6.10 -10.50
N GLN A 85 -4.74 -6.21 -11.77
CA GLN A 85 -3.86 -6.74 -12.81
C GLN A 85 -2.65 -5.84 -13.05
N PHE A 86 -2.87 -4.52 -13.09
CA PHE A 86 -1.80 -3.55 -13.22
C PHE A 86 -0.88 -3.55 -11.98
N LEU A 87 -1.43 -3.72 -10.78
CA LEU A 87 -0.63 -3.86 -9.56
C LEU A 87 0.19 -5.16 -9.55
N ILE A 88 -0.35 -6.26 -10.08
CA ILE A 88 0.38 -7.53 -10.27
C ILE A 88 1.53 -7.36 -11.28
N GLN A 89 1.31 -6.64 -12.38
CA GLN A 89 2.35 -6.32 -13.36
C GLN A 89 3.45 -5.47 -12.71
N TRP A 90 3.08 -4.44 -11.95
CA TRP A 90 4.03 -3.61 -11.23
C TRP A 90 4.84 -4.40 -10.20
N ARG A 91 4.17 -5.25 -9.39
CA ARG A 91 4.84 -6.19 -8.47
C ARG A 91 5.86 -7.06 -9.19
N THR A 92 5.46 -7.63 -10.34
CA THR A 92 6.32 -8.50 -11.16
C THR A 92 7.53 -7.73 -11.69
N TYR A 93 7.33 -6.49 -12.14
CA TYR A 93 8.41 -5.58 -12.53
C TYR A 93 9.39 -5.31 -11.38
N LEU A 94 8.91 -5.03 -10.17
CA LEU A 94 9.79 -4.79 -9.02
C LEU A 94 10.64 -6.02 -8.68
N ILE A 95 10.05 -7.21 -8.71
CA ILE A 95 10.74 -8.46 -8.37
C ILE A 95 11.72 -8.87 -9.47
N ARG A 96 11.27 -8.94 -10.72
CA ARG A 96 12.02 -9.57 -11.82
C ARG A 96 12.96 -8.62 -12.55
N VAL A 97 12.68 -7.31 -12.54
CA VAL A 97 13.43 -6.32 -13.34
C VAL A 97 14.25 -5.40 -12.44
N ARG A 98 13.67 -5.00 -11.31
CA ARG A 98 14.35 -4.16 -10.32
C ARG A 98 15.05 -4.96 -9.23
N GLU A 99 14.82 -6.28 -9.17
CA GLU A 99 15.44 -7.20 -8.20
C GLU A 99 15.27 -6.73 -6.75
N ILE A 100 14.12 -6.10 -6.45
CA ILE A 100 13.80 -5.62 -5.12
C ILE A 100 13.32 -6.81 -4.29
N ASP A 101 13.80 -6.89 -3.04
CA ASP A 101 13.43 -7.96 -2.12
C ASP A 101 11.92 -7.95 -1.82
N LEU A 102 11.38 -9.11 -1.47
CA LEU A 102 9.94 -9.29 -1.27
C LEU A 102 9.36 -8.42 -0.14
N ASN A 103 10.15 -8.09 0.90
CA ASN A 103 9.66 -7.24 1.98
C ASN A 103 9.53 -5.79 1.52
N SER A 104 10.51 -5.28 0.78
CA SER A 104 10.46 -3.94 0.19
C SER A 104 9.35 -3.81 -0.87
N VAL A 105 9.14 -4.85 -1.68
CA VAL A 105 8.02 -4.91 -2.64
C VAL A 105 6.67 -4.87 -1.91
N ARG A 106 6.52 -5.68 -0.86
CA ARG A 106 5.33 -5.70 -0.02
C ARG A 106 5.07 -4.34 0.62
N TYR A 107 6.09 -3.75 1.23
CA TYR A 107 6.00 -2.43 1.85
C TYR A 107 5.54 -1.38 0.83
N SER A 108 6.08 -1.40 -0.38
CA SER A 108 5.71 -0.46 -1.44
C SER A 108 4.25 -0.65 -1.88
N LEU A 109 3.79 -1.89 -2.07
CA LEU A 109 2.39 -2.21 -2.39
C LEU A 109 1.42 -1.78 -1.27
N GLU A 110 1.78 -1.99 0.00
CA GLU A 110 0.97 -1.56 1.13
C GLU A 110 0.79 -0.03 1.14
N ARG A 111 1.86 0.75 0.87
CA ARG A 111 1.76 2.22 0.78
C ARG A 111 0.88 2.69 -0.38
N ILE A 112 0.96 2.03 -1.54
CA ILE A 112 0.11 2.37 -2.69
C ILE A 112 -1.35 2.03 -2.41
N PHE A 113 -1.60 0.88 -1.79
CA PHE A 113 -2.95 0.52 -1.38
C PHE A 113 -3.52 1.53 -0.37
N GLU A 114 -2.74 1.97 0.61
CA GLU A 114 -3.16 3.03 1.54
C GLU A 114 -3.47 4.36 0.84
N PHE A 115 -2.72 4.71 -0.21
CA PHE A 115 -3.03 5.85 -1.07
C PHE A 115 -4.39 5.70 -1.77
N TYR A 116 -4.67 4.54 -2.36
CA TYR A 116 -5.97 4.28 -2.99
C TYR A 116 -7.13 4.28 -1.99
N VAL A 117 -6.94 3.69 -0.80
CA VAL A 117 -7.93 3.74 0.29
C VAL A 117 -8.22 5.18 0.70
N TRP A 118 -7.20 6.02 0.83
CA TRP A 118 -7.39 7.45 1.11
C TRP A 118 -8.10 8.18 -0.03
N ALA A 119 -7.76 7.90 -1.29
CA ALA A 119 -8.40 8.52 -2.44
C ALA A 119 -9.89 8.18 -2.50
N GLU A 120 -10.26 6.95 -2.16
CA GLU A 120 -11.63 6.47 -2.03
C GLU A 120 -12.37 7.17 -0.86
N GLN A 121 -11.77 7.18 0.34
CA GLN A 121 -12.34 7.82 1.53
C GLN A 121 -12.53 9.34 1.36
N SER A 122 -11.63 9.98 0.62
CA SER A 122 -11.70 11.41 0.32
C SER A 122 -12.55 11.73 -0.92
N LYS A 123 -13.24 10.73 -1.49
CA LYS A 123 -14.15 10.84 -2.65
C LYS A 123 -13.48 11.30 -3.96
N ARG A 124 -12.15 11.22 -4.04
CA ARG A 124 -11.37 11.41 -5.28
C ARG A 124 -11.58 10.22 -6.22
N LEU A 125 -11.74 9.03 -5.64
CA LEU A 125 -12.23 7.83 -6.31
C LEU A 125 -13.59 7.45 -5.73
N ARG A 126 -14.37 6.70 -6.52
CA ARG A 126 -15.65 6.14 -6.10
C ARG A 126 -15.86 4.73 -6.64
N TYR A 127 -16.10 3.80 -5.71
CA TYR A 127 -16.22 2.37 -5.94
C TYR A 127 -15.02 1.79 -6.72
N HIS A 128 -13.82 2.29 -6.47
CA HIS A 128 -12.60 1.79 -7.12
C HIS A 128 -11.88 0.78 -6.22
N VAL A 129 -11.90 1.01 -4.91
CA VAL A 129 -11.35 0.09 -3.90
C VAL A 129 -12.48 -0.57 -3.11
N GLY A 130 -12.35 -1.88 -2.85
CA GLY A 130 -13.32 -2.69 -2.09
C GLY A 130 -13.40 -2.40 -0.58
N ILE A 131 -13.48 -1.13 -0.16
CA ILE A 131 -13.53 -0.76 1.27
C ILE A 131 -14.95 -0.61 1.84
N TYR A 132 -15.98 -0.73 0.99
CA TYR A 132 -17.37 -0.47 1.37
C TYR A 132 -18.03 -1.66 2.06
N PRO A 133 -18.80 -1.45 3.15
CA PRO A 133 -19.70 -2.47 3.65
C PRO A 133 -20.88 -2.65 2.67
N GLN A 134 -21.40 -3.88 2.57
CA GLN A 134 -22.44 -4.25 1.60
C GLN A 134 -23.70 -3.36 1.65
N ARG A 135 -24.01 -2.80 2.83
CA ARG A 135 -25.13 -1.88 3.06
C ARG A 135 -24.97 -0.50 2.40
N GLU A 136 -23.74 -0.04 2.21
CA GLU A 136 -23.42 1.27 1.60
C GLU A 136 -23.34 1.19 0.07
N LEU A 137 -23.38 -0.02 -0.48
CA LEU A 137 -23.34 -0.22 -1.92
C LEU A 137 -24.75 -0.08 -2.53
N PRO A 138 -24.90 0.71 -3.62
CA PRO A 138 -26.12 0.75 -4.39
C PRO A 138 -26.52 -0.66 -4.84
N ALA A 139 -27.83 -0.94 -4.93
CA ALA A 139 -28.33 -2.28 -5.29
C ALA A 139 -27.69 -2.84 -6.59
N LYS A 140 -27.47 -1.96 -7.58
CA LYS A 140 -26.82 -2.29 -8.86
C LYS A 140 -25.34 -2.66 -8.75
N ARG A 141 -24.67 -2.35 -7.63
CA ARG A 141 -23.24 -2.58 -7.39
C ARG A 141 -22.93 -3.61 -6.32
N ARG A 142 -23.94 -4.27 -5.73
CA ARG A 142 -23.74 -5.33 -4.72
C ARG A 142 -23.01 -6.56 -5.26
N PHE A 143 -22.98 -6.73 -6.59
CA PHE A 143 -22.32 -7.84 -7.28
C PHE A 143 -21.14 -7.38 -8.16
N VAL A 144 -20.73 -6.12 -8.07
CA VAL A 144 -19.66 -5.58 -8.91
C VAL A 144 -18.30 -5.86 -8.26
N THR A 145 -17.39 -6.41 -9.05
CA THR A 145 -15.98 -6.55 -8.67
C THR A 145 -15.32 -5.17 -8.67
N PHE A 146 -14.64 -4.82 -7.59
CA PHE A 146 -13.87 -3.59 -7.51
C PHE A 146 -12.59 -3.71 -8.36
N PRO A 147 -12.15 -2.63 -9.05
CA PRO A 147 -10.87 -2.61 -9.74
C PRO A 147 -9.69 -3.02 -8.85
N ILE A 148 -9.67 -2.53 -7.61
CA ILE A 148 -8.69 -2.92 -6.58
C ILE A 148 -9.44 -3.63 -5.45
N ASP A 149 -9.20 -4.93 -5.32
CA ASP A 149 -9.85 -5.73 -4.30
C ASP A 149 -9.16 -5.57 -2.93
N ALA A 150 -9.96 -5.63 -1.87
CA ALA A 150 -9.54 -5.34 -0.51
C ALA A 150 -10.16 -6.33 0.49
N HIS A 151 -9.31 -6.95 1.31
CA HIS A 151 -9.77 -7.79 2.40
C HIS A 151 -9.81 -7.00 3.72
N ILE A 152 -10.94 -7.08 4.42
CA ILE A 152 -11.07 -6.54 5.78
C ILE A 152 -10.22 -7.40 6.73
N THR A 153 -9.35 -6.75 7.48
CA THR A 153 -8.65 -7.39 8.60
C THR A 153 -9.43 -7.13 9.89
N ARG A 154 -9.84 -8.20 10.56
CA ARG A 154 -10.46 -8.15 11.88
C ARG A 154 -9.41 -8.51 12.92
N ARG A 155 -9.32 -7.74 14.00
CA ARG A 155 -8.61 -8.17 15.21
C ARG A 155 -9.66 -8.45 16.26
N SER A 156 -9.66 -9.68 16.76
CA SER A 156 -10.47 -10.04 17.91
C SER A 156 -9.85 -9.42 19.16
N ARG A 157 -10.62 -8.62 19.89
CA ARG A 157 -10.29 -8.22 21.27
C ARG A 157 -11.27 -8.94 22.20
N LYS A 158 -10.92 -9.10 23.48
CA LYS A 158 -11.79 -9.71 24.51
C LYS A 158 -13.21 -9.09 24.63
N SER A 159 -13.45 -7.94 24.01
CA SER A 159 -14.73 -7.19 24.00
C SER A 159 -15.48 -7.25 22.66
N GLY A 160 -15.11 -8.15 21.75
CA GLY A 160 -15.72 -8.30 20.42
C GLY A 160 -14.75 -8.02 19.27
N ASP A 161 -15.10 -8.53 18.08
CA ASP A 161 -14.33 -8.36 16.85
C ASP A 161 -14.45 -6.93 16.33
N VAL A 162 -13.34 -6.19 16.30
CA VAL A 162 -13.27 -4.86 15.70
C VAL A 162 -12.51 -4.95 14.37
N ALA A 163 -13.18 -4.63 13.26
CA ALA A 163 -12.54 -4.44 11.97
C ALA A 163 -11.51 -3.31 12.09
N THR A 164 -10.23 -3.63 11.91
CA THR A 164 -9.12 -2.74 12.29
C THR A 164 -8.38 -2.16 11.08
N GLY A 165 -8.63 -2.65 9.87
CA GLY A 165 -8.05 -2.09 8.64
C GLY A 165 -8.34 -2.92 7.40
N TRP A 166 -7.86 -2.45 6.24
CA TRP A 166 -7.97 -3.14 4.95
C TRP A 166 -6.60 -3.63 4.49
N ARG A 167 -6.57 -4.74 3.75
CA ARG A 167 -5.36 -5.31 3.19
C ARG A 167 -5.52 -5.52 1.68
N CYS A 168 -4.48 -5.16 0.95
CA CYS A 168 -4.36 -5.41 -0.48
C CYS A 168 -4.28 -6.92 -0.78
N THR A 169 -5.01 -7.37 -1.81
CA THR A 169 -5.06 -8.76 -2.27
C THR A 169 -3.80 -9.17 -3.05
N VAL A 170 -3.14 -8.22 -3.72
CA VAL A 170 -2.00 -8.48 -4.60
C VAL A 170 -0.65 -8.55 -3.89
N LEU A 171 -0.62 -8.63 -2.56
CA LEU A 171 0.64 -8.74 -1.81
C LEU A 171 1.40 -10.03 -2.17
N PRO A 172 2.74 -10.01 -2.21
CA PRO A 172 3.52 -11.23 -2.43
C PRO A 172 3.26 -12.22 -1.30
N LYS A 173 3.04 -13.50 -1.65
CA LYS A 173 2.91 -14.58 -0.66
C LYS A 173 4.23 -14.73 0.09
N ARG A 174 4.17 -14.80 1.43
CA ARG A 174 5.31 -15.29 2.21
C ARG A 174 5.41 -16.80 1.95
N GLY A 175 6.60 -17.31 1.64
CA GLY A 175 6.84 -18.73 1.83
C GLY A 175 6.54 -19.08 3.28
N SER A 176 5.88 -20.21 3.55
CA SER A 176 5.90 -20.73 4.92
C SER A 176 7.37 -20.90 5.29
N ARG A 177 7.79 -20.37 6.43
CA ARG A 177 9.00 -20.92 7.03
C ARG A 177 8.68 -22.40 7.27
N PRO A 178 9.52 -23.36 6.85
CA PRO A 178 9.33 -24.73 7.31
C PRO A 178 9.26 -24.64 8.84
N ALA A 179 8.16 -25.13 9.41
CA ALA A 179 8.12 -25.32 10.85
C ALA A 179 9.34 -26.18 11.17
N ARG A 180 10.18 -25.74 12.11
CA ARG A 180 11.15 -26.69 12.69
C ARG A 180 10.31 -27.83 13.20
N HIS A 181 10.60 -29.05 12.76
CA HIS A 181 9.97 -30.24 13.29
C HIS A 181 10.17 -30.22 14.79
N THR A 182 9.11 -29.96 15.53
CA THR A 182 9.09 -30.20 16.97
C THR A 182 8.78 -31.68 17.07
N MET A 183 9.73 -32.47 17.55
CA MET A 183 9.49 -33.89 17.77
C MET A 183 8.22 -34.03 18.61
N THR A 184 7.31 -34.88 18.16
CA THR A 184 6.11 -35.23 18.93
C THR A 184 6.52 -36.09 20.12
N ASP A 185 5.71 -36.10 21.17
CA ASP A 185 5.98 -36.92 22.37
C ASP A 185 6.16 -38.41 22.01
N GLU A 186 5.44 -38.88 20.98
CA GLU A 186 5.59 -40.24 20.41
C GLU A 186 6.98 -40.52 19.83
N GLU A 187 7.61 -39.53 19.20
CA GLU A 187 8.97 -39.67 18.66
C GLU A 187 10.03 -39.60 19.78
N MET A 188 9.71 -38.93 20.90
CA MET A 188 10.54 -38.87 22.10
C MET A 188 10.56 -40.23 22.82
N ASP A 189 9.41 -40.88 22.93
CA ASP A 189 9.27 -42.20 23.56
C ASP A 189 9.99 -43.31 22.76
N LEU A 190 10.03 -43.19 21.42
CA LEU A 190 10.75 -44.12 20.56
C LEU A 190 12.28 -44.07 20.76
N LEU A 191 12.85 -42.89 21.02
CA LEU A 191 14.29 -42.76 21.34
C LEU A 191 14.62 -43.35 22.71
N ILE A 192 13.75 -43.19 23.71
CA ILE A 192 13.96 -43.73 25.05
C ILE A 192 13.84 -45.27 25.06
N SER A 193 13.00 -45.83 24.17
CA SER A 193 12.82 -47.27 24.03
C SER A 193 13.95 -48.00 23.29
N THR A 194 14.78 -47.28 22.53
CA THR A 194 15.89 -47.86 21.75
C THR A 194 17.23 -47.89 22.50
N GLU A 195 17.29 -47.32 23.71
CA GLU A 195 18.47 -47.35 24.60
C GLU A 195 18.38 -48.40 25.74
N LYS A 196 17.46 -49.36 25.66
CA LYS A 196 17.40 -50.54 26.56
C LYS A 196 17.56 -51.84 25.79
#